data_AF-A0A705SK75-F1
#
_entry.id   AF-A0A705SK75-F1
#
_cell.length_a   1.000
_cell.length_b   1.000
_cell.length_c   1.000
_cell.angle_alpha   90.00
_cell.angle_beta   90.00
_cell.angle_gamma   90.00
#
_symmetry.space_group_name_H-M   'P 1'
#
loop_
_entity.id
_entity.type
_entity.pdbx_description
1 polymer ?
#
loop_
_entity_poly.entity_id
_entity_poly.type
_entity_poly.pdbx_seq_one_letter_code
_entity_poly.pdbx_strand_id
1 'polypeptide(L)' 'GSVRFDYAGCLECGTCRILGLDTALEKWEYPRGTFGVEFRYG' A
#
# COMPACT_ATOMS: atom_id res chain seq x y z
N GLY A 1 -9.63 12.82 -15.37
CA GLY A 1 -8.45 12.50 -14.53
C GLY A 1 -8.35 11.00 -14.39
N SER A 2 -7.15 10.44 -14.30
CA SER A 2 -6.92 8.99 -14.11
C SER A 2 -6.42 8.73 -12.70
N VAL A 3 -6.94 7.70 -12.03
CA VAL A 3 -6.39 7.21 -10.77
C VAL A 3 -5.01 6.61 -11.05
N ARG A 4 -4.01 6.97 -10.24
CA ARG A 4 -2.67 6.39 -10.28
C ARG A 4 -2.31 5.87 -8.91
N PHE A 5 -1.69 4.70 -8.86
CA PHE A 5 -1.17 4.08 -7.65
C PHE A 5 0.35 4.06 -7.71
N ASP A 6 1.00 4.45 -6.61
CA ASP A 6 2.45 4.37 -6.44
C ASP A 6 2.76 3.66 -5.12
N TYR A 7 3.38 2.49 -5.21
CA TYR A 7 3.73 1.68 -4.05
C TYR A 7 4.88 2.30 -3.24
N ALA A 8 5.72 3.16 -3.83
CA ALA A 8 6.82 3.81 -3.13
C ALA A 8 6.35 4.80 -2.05
N GLY A 9 5.10 5.28 -2.17
CA GLY A 9 4.42 6.10 -1.15
C GLY A 9 3.49 5.30 -0.23
N CYS A 10 3.45 3.98 -0.34
CA CYS A 10 2.59 3.15 0.50
C CYS A 10 3.11 3.12 1.94
N LEU A 11 2.27 3.50 2.90
CA LEU A 11 2.57 3.45 4.34
C LEU A 11 2.27 2.08 4.97
N GLU A 12 1.92 1.08 4.15
CA GLU A 12 1.58 -0.28 4.59
C GLU A 12 0.42 -0.34 5.60
N CYS A 13 -0.38 0.73 5.72
CA CYS A 13 -1.46 0.82 6.71
C CYS A 13 -2.67 -0.09 6.43
N GLY A 14 -2.80 -0.62 5.21
CA GLY A 14 -3.87 -1.55 4.83
C GLY A 14 -5.24 -0.91 4.56
N THR A 15 -5.41 0.42 4.62
CA THR A 15 -6.71 1.06 4.31
C THR A 15 -7.22 0.71 2.91
N CYS A 16 -6.34 0.72 1.91
CA CYS A 16 -6.69 0.36 0.53
C CYS A 16 -7.09 -1.12 0.40
N ARG A 17 -6.49 -2.02 1.20
CA ARG A 17 -6.89 -3.42 1.27
C ARG A 17 -8.31 -3.56 1.83
N ILE A 18 -8.64 -2.82 2.88
CA ILE A 18 -9.96 -2.94 3.54
C ILE A 18 -11.07 -2.38 2.66
N LEU A 19 -10.84 -1.22 2.04
CA LEU A 19 -11.89 -0.49 1.30
C LEU A 19 -11.97 -0.86 -0.18
N GLY A 20 -10.86 -1.28 -0.77
CA GLY A 20 -10.71 -1.33 -2.23
C GLY A 20 -10.34 -2.69 -2.79
N LEU A 21 -10.10 -3.71 -1.96
CA LEU A 21 -9.84 -5.05 -2.48
C LEU A 21 -11.03 -5.55 -3.30
N ASP A 22 -10.73 -6.23 -4.41
CA ASP A 22 -11.70 -6.75 -5.40
C ASP A 22 -12.51 -5.68 -6.17
N THR A 23 -12.21 -4.39 -5.98
CA THR A 23 -12.88 -3.29 -6.68
C THR A 23 -11.89 -2.38 -7.40
N ALA A 24 -11.07 -1.66 -6.63
CA ALA A 24 -10.03 -0.76 -7.13
C ALA A 24 -8.62 -1.37 -7.00
N LEU A 25 -8.47 -2.42 -6.20
CA LEU A 25 -7.23 -3.10 -5.92
C LEU A 25 -7.42 -4.61 -6.08
N GLU A 26 -6.67 -5.23 -6.99
CA GLU A 26 -6.74 -6.67 -7.21
C GLU A 26 -6.02 -7.46 -6.10
N LYS A 27 -4.92 -6.90 -5.59
CA LYS A 27 -4.06 -7.59 -4.63
C LYS A 27 -3.40 -6.61 -3.67
N TRP A 28 -3.26 -7.03 -2.42
CA TRP A 28 -2.49 -6.32 -1.41
C TRP A 28 -1.55 -7.28 -0.70
N GLU A 29 -0.27 -6.93 -0.64
CA GLU A 29 0.78 -7.69 0.04
C GLU A 29 1.79 -6.74 0.67
N TYR A 30 2.42 -7.19 1.75
CA TYR A 30 3.58 -6.49 2.30
C TYR A 30 4.76 -6.54 1.32
N PRO A 31 5.59 -5.50 1.27
CA PRO A 31 6.86 -5.54 0.55
C PRO A 31 7.76 -6.66 1.08
N ARG A 32 8.76 -7.05 0.28
CA ARG A 32 9.81 -7.95 0.77
C ARG A 32 10.55 -7.28 1.94
N GLY A 33 11.10 -8.08 2.85
CA GLY A 33 11.90 -7.55 3.95
C GLY A 33 13.00 -6.60 3.47
N THR A 34 13.26 -5.54 4.24
CA THR A 34 14.10 -4.38 3.92
C THR A 34 13.58 -3.45 2.81
N PHE A 35 12.37 -3.67 2.30
CA PHE A 35 11.64 -2.71 1.45
C PHE A 35 10.45 -2.15 2.22
N GLY A 36 9.91 -1.04 1.71
CA GLY A 36 8.70 -0.44 2.27
C GLY A 36 8.99 0.73 3.20
N VAL A 37 8.05 0.99 4.11
CA VAL A 37 8.16 2.10 5.06
C VAL A 37 9.02 1.72 6.27
N GLU A 38 9.90 2.63 6.68
CA GLU A 38 10.67 2.52 7.93
C GLU A 38 10.31 3.70 8.84
N PHE A 39 9.71 3.40 9.99
CA PHE A 39 9.36 4.40 10.99
C PHE A 39 10.54 4.65 11.94
N ARG A 40 11.08 5.87 11.94
CA ARG A 40 12.20 6.25 12.82
C ARG A 40 11.77 6.61 14.24
N TYR A 41 10.54 7.07 14.40
CA TYR A 41 10.02 7.59 15.68
C TYR A 41 8.62 7.09 16.03
N GLY A 42 8.08 6.10 15.30
CA GLY A 42 6.78 5.47 15.57
C GLY A 42 5.60 6.42 15.49
#